data_AF-A0A519MSX7-F1
#
_entry.id   AF-A0A519MSX7-F1
#
_cell.length_a   1.000
_cell.length_b   1.000
_cell.length_c   1.000
_cell.angle_alpha   90.00
_cell.angle_beta   90.00
_cell.angle_gamma   90.00
#
_symmetry.space_group_name_H-M   'P 1'
#
loop_
_entity.id
_entity.type
_entity.pdbx_description
1 polymer ?
#
loop_
_entity_poly.entity_id
_entity_poly.type
_entity_poly.pdbx_seq_one_letter_code
_entity_poly.pdbx_strand_id
1 'polypeptide(L)'
;MNKQLRKYAEKVMDEYAKNFKREGISSAKDLMWFGKIENHRYYSHKDKEVLNGERKRGERKEGNQMHIQIIVSRKDASNKIKLSPMNNSKGKNEAHSKKLGQFNRVAFKQSGETIFDRVFGFDRGLKDTFSHANVQKNGSIAQREQMDILELSNNPHHSTARINLLARDVADGLFHSVADMVKVTGQSIGGFIEAMLEPVQSIEPDVNPVELAARKRRKRKTQQNQGLGR
;
A
#
# COMPACT_ATOMS: atom_id res chain seq x y z
N MET A 1 -11.63 -3.52 16.47
CA MET A 1 -12.01 -3.56 15.04
C MET A 1 -12.66 -2.26 14.53
N ASN A 2 -13.90 -1.89 14.94
CA ASN A 2 -14.62 -0.76 14.33
C ASN A 2 -13.88 0.60 14.40
N LYS A 3 -13.22 0.88 15.54
CA LYS A 3 -12.38 2.08 15.70
C LYS A 3 -11.19 2.12 14.72
N GLN A 4 -10.57 0.97 14.45
CA GLN A 4 -9.46 0.87 13.49
C GLN A 4 -9.96 1.01 12.06
N LEU A 5 -11.10 0.41 11.71
CA LEU A 5 -11.70 0.54 10.37
C LEU A 5 -12.10 1.99 10.07
N ARG A 6 -12.64 2.70 11.07
CA ARG A 6 -12.89 4.14 10.98
C ARG A 6 -11.61 4.93 10.73
N LYS A 7 -10.55 4.70 11.52
CA LYS A 7 -9.24 5.34 11.35
C LYS A 7 -8.64 5.06 9.97
N TYR A 8 -8.79 3.83 9.48
CA TYR A 8 -8.39 3.44 8.13
C TYR A 8 -9.15 4.26 7.07
N ALA A 9 -10.48 4.33 7.18
CA ALA A 9 -11.31 5.10 6.25
C ALA A 9 -10.96 6.59 6.23
N GLU A 10 -10.75 7.22 7.38
CA GLU A 10 -10.34 8.62 7.48
C GLU A 10 -9.01 8.86 6.74
N LYS A 11 -8.00 7.99 6.93
CA LYS A 11 -6.72 8.07 6.21
C LYS A 11 -6.86 7.84 4.69
N VAL A 12 -7.73 6.92 4.28
CA VAL A 12 -8.03 6.72 2.85
C VAL A 12 -8.69 7.96 2.26
N MET A 13 -9.56 8.63 3.01
CA MET A 13 -10.18 9.88 2.57
C MET A 13 -9.21 11.06 2.51
N ASP A 14 -8.15 11.07 3.32
CA ASP A 14 -7.05 12.03 3.16
C ASP A 14 -6.35 11.82 1.81
N GLU A 15 -6.02 10.58 1.45
CA GLU A 15 -5.41 10.29 0.15
C GLU A 15 -6.36 10.53 -1.02
N TYR A 16 -7.67 10.30 -0.83
CA TYR A 16 -8.70 10.66 -1.80
C TYR A 16 -8.68 12.17 -2.09
N ALA A 17 -8.58 13.01 -1.06
CA ALA A 17 -8.48 14.46 -1.20
C ALA A 17 -7.19 14.86 -1.94
N LYS A 18 -6.03 14.40 -1.47
CA LYS A 18 -4.72 14.74 -2.06
C LYS A 18 -4.60 14.36 -3.53
N ASN A 19 -5.24 13.26 -3.93
CA ASN A 19 -5.20 12.78 -5.31
C ASN A 19 -5.82 13.78 -6.29
N PHE A 20 -6.67 14.72 -5.82
CA PHE A 20 -7.17 15.80 -6.66
C PHE A 20 -6.07 16.75 -7.17
N LYS A 21 -4.92 16.80 -6.48
CA LYS A 21 -3.81 17.74 -6.68
C LYS A 21 -4.30 19.17 -6.93
N ARG A 22 -5.26 19.59 -6.10
CA ARG A 22 -5.97 20.87 -6.26
C ARG A 22 -5.75 21.71 -5.03
N GLU A 23 -5.46 22.98 -5.25
CA GLU A 23 -5.27 23.94 -4.16
C GLU A 23 -6.54 24.01 -3.30
N GLY A 24 -6.35 24.04 -1.97
CA GLY A 24 -7.43 24.00 -0.99
C GLY A 24 -8.04 22.61 -0.75
N ILE A 25 -7.55 21.55 -1.41
CA ILE A 25 -8.03 20.17 -1.24
C ILE A 25 -6.82 19.28 -0.90
N SER A 26 -6.65 18.97 0.38
CA SER A 26 -5.45 18.33 0.91
C SER A 26 -5.73 17.22 1.93
N SER A 27 -6.93 17.18 2.49
CA SER A 27 -7.31 16.23 3.52
C SER A 27 -8.80 15.89 3.47
N ALA A 28 -9.21 14.86 4.23
CA ALA A 28 -10.59 14.47 4.38
C ALA A 28 -11.48 15.59 4.95
N LYS A 29 -10.90 16.59 5.62
CA LYS A 29 -11.63 17.76 6.18
C LYS A 29 -12.10 18.73 5.11
N ASP A 30 -11.43 18.74 3.96
CA ASP A 30 -11.77 19.59 2.82
C ASP A 30 -12.94 18.98 2.01
N LEU A 31 -13.34 17.76 2.34
CA LEU A 31 -14.40 17.01 1.67
C LEU A 31 -15.67 16.98 2.53
N MET A 32 -16.82 17.04 1.88
CA MET A 32 -18.09 16.67 2.52
C MET A 32 -18.35 15.18 2.24
N TRP A 33 -18.23 14.33 3.26
CA TRP A 33 -18.40 12.89 3.12
C TRP A 33 -19.00 12.24 4.36
N PHE A 34 -19.64 11.09 4.18
CA PHE A 34 -20.21 10.26 5.23
C PHE A 34 -19.75 8.82 5.05
N GLY A 35 -19.49 8.14 6.16
CA GLY A 35 -19.13 6.73 6.19
C GLY A 35 -20.11 5.92 7.04
N LYS A 36 -20.59 4.80 6.51
CA LYS A 36 -21.43 3.82 7.23
C LYS A 36 -20.68 2.50 7.35
N ILE A 37 -20.45 2.03 8.57
CA ILE A 37 -19.86 0.71 8.83
C ILE A 37 -20.99 -0.32 8.85
N GLU A 38 -20.87 -1.36 8.05
CA GLU A 38 -21.80 -2.46 7.97
C GLU A 38 -21.08 -3.79 8.21
N ASN A 39 -21.77 -4.75 8.83
CA ASN A 39 -21.21 -6.07 9.16
C ASN A 39 -21.68 -7.19 8.22
N HIS A 40 -22.55 -6.86 7.27
CA HIS A 40 -23.30 -7.83 6.47
C HIS A 40 -23.27 -7.41 5.01
N ARG A 41 -22.99 -8.36 4.11
CA ARG A 41 -23.28 -8.22 2.68
C ARG A 41 -24.36 -9.21 2.31
N TYR A 42 -25.12 -8.87 1.28
CA TYR A 42 -26.24 -9.67 0.81
C TYR A 42 -26.03 -10.03 -0.65
N TYR A 43 -26.51 -11.20 -1.04
CA TYR A 43 -26.49 -11.64 -2.43
C TYR A 43 -27.43 -10.77 -3.27
N SER A 44 -26.89 -10.23 -4.36
CA SER A 44 -27.61 -9.45 -5.36
C SER A 44 -28.04 -10.34 -6.53
N HIS A 45 -28.99 -9.87 -7.33
CA HIS A 45 -29.43 -10.52 -8.57
C HIS A 45 -28.32 -10.72 -9.62
N LYS A 46 -27.14 -10.14 -9.44
CA LYS A 46 -25.99 -10.25 -10.35
C LYS A 46 -24.91 -11.21 -9.87
N ASP A 47 -25.03 -11.72 -8.64
CA ASP A 47 -24.07 -12.69 -8.11
C ASP A 47 -24.25 -14.03 -8.82
N LYS A 48 -23.13 -14.68 -9.18
CA LYS A 48 -23.14 -15.93 -9.97
C LYS A 48 -23.87 -17.06 -9.23
N GLU A 49 -23.71 -17.11 -7.93
CA GLU A 49 -24.35 -18.07 -7.03
C GLU A 49 -25.88 -17.94 -7.05
N VAL A 50 -26.40 -16.73 -7.24
CA VAL A 50 -27.84 -16.49 -7.42
C VAL A 50 -28.30 -16.91 -8.82
N LEU A 51 -27.51 -16.59 -9.85
CA LEU A 51 -27.82 -16.96 -11.23
C LEU A 51 -27.81 -18.49 -11.44
N ASN A 52 -26.93 -19.19 -10.75
CA ASN A 52 -26.82 -20.65 -10.77
C ASN A 52 -27.86 -21.35 -9.88
N GLY A 53 -28.65 -20.60 -9.10
CA GLY A 53 -29.64 -21.15 -8.17
C GLY A 53 -29.06 -21.72 -6.86
N GLU A 54 -27.77 -21.52 -6.59
CA GLU A 54 -27.09 -21.97 -5.38
C GLU A 54 -27.45 -21.12 -4.15
N ARG A 55 -27.78 -19.84 -4.35
CA ARG A 55 -28.13 -18.87 -3.30
C ARG A 55 -29.35 -18.05 -3.68
N LYS A 56 -30.03 -17.48 -2.68
CA LYS A 56 -31.19 -16.60 -2.91
C LYS A 56 -30.80 -15.13 -2.89
N ARG A 57 -31.44 -14.32 -3.73
CA ARG A 57 -31.34 -12.85 -3.64
C ARG A 57 -31.75 -12.39 -2.23
N GLY A 58 -30.95 -11.52 -1.63
CA GLY A 58 -31.18 -11.00 -0.27
C GLY A 58 -30.71 -11.94 0.84
N GLU A 59 -30.22 -13.14 0.50
CA GLU A 59 -29.54 -14.00 1.46
C GLU A 59 -28.23 -13.34 1.93
N ARG A 60 -27.90 -13.49 3.21
CA ARG A 60 -26.66 -12.95 3.78
C ARG A 60 -25.46 -13.76 3.26
N LYS A 61 -24.41 -13.07 2.81
CA LYS A 61 -23.13 -13.71 2.48
C LYS A 61 -22.48 -14.25 3.76
N GLU A 62 -21.93 -15.46 3.67
CA GLU A 62 -21.25 -16.13 4.77
C GLU A 62 -19.93 -15.43 5.13
N GLY A 63 -19.38 -15.78 6.30
CA GLY A 63 -18.12 -15.22 6.80
C GLY A 63 -18.20 -13.78 7.32
N ASN A 64 -17.03 -13.22 7.61
CA ASN A 64 -16.91 -11.85 8.10
C ASN A 64 -17.00 -10.84 6.95
N GLN A 65 -18.13 -10.12 6.88
CA GLN A 65 -18.44 -9.17 5.81
C GLN A 65 -18.36 -7.72 6.28
N MET A 66 -17.58 -7.43 7.33
CA MET A 66 -17.39 -6.06 7.81
C MET A 66 -16.79 -5.18 6.71
N HIS A 67 -17.47 -4.08 6.39
CA HIS A 67 -17.02 -3.12 5.38
C HIS A 67 -17.55 -1.72 5.69
N ILE A 68 -17.00 -0.72 5.01
CA ILE A 68 -17.46 0.66 5.09
C ILE A 68 -18.00 1.10 3.74
N GLN A 69 -19.16 1.74 3.74
CA GLN A 69 -19.72 2.44 2.59
C GLN A 69 -19.46 3.93 2.78
N ILE A 70 -18.84 4.55 1.78
CA ILE A 70 -18.51 5.97 1.81
C ILE A 70 -19.31 6.69 0.73
N ILE A 71 -19.98 7.77 1.13
CA ILE A 71 -20.68 8.69 0.23
C ILE A 71 -19.94 10.02 0.29
N VAL A 72 -19.55 10.55 -0.86
CA VAL A 72 -18.81 11.80 -0.98
C VAL A 72 -19.61 12.77 -1.82
N SER A 73 -19.76 14.00 -1.36
CA SER A 73 -20.33 15.09 -2.14
C SER A 73 -19.47 15.37 -3.37
N ARG A 74 -20.13 15.76 -4.47
CA ARG A 74 -19.42 16.24 -5.67
C ARG A 74 -18.65 17.55 -5.40
N LYS A 75 -19.01 18.29 -4.35
CA LYS A 75 -18.34 19.52 -3.98
C LYS A 75 -17.58 19.37 -2.68
N ASP A 76 -16.55 20.19 -2.53
CA ASP A 76 -15.79 20.34 -1.30
C ASP A 76 -16.67 20.84 -0.14
N ALA A 77 -16.12 20.83 1.07
CA ALA A 77 -16.80 21.27 2.28
C ALA A 77 -17.28 22.74 2.20
N SER A 78 -16.60 23.60 1.42
CA SER A 78 -17.02 25.00 1.22
C SER A 78 -18.09 25.18 0.14
N ASN A 79 -18.50 24.11 -0.56
CA ASN A 79 -19.49 24.11 -1.63
C ASN A 79 -19.08 24.93 -2.88
N LYS A 80 -17.78 25.18 -3.09
CA LYS A 80 -17.22 26.01 -4.18
C LYS A 80 -16.53 25.18 -5.26
N ILE A 81 -15.74 24.19 -4.86
CA ILE A 81 -14.87 23.40 -5.72
C ILE A 81 -15.57 22.10 -6.10
N LYS A 82 -15.69 21.82 -7.41
CA LYS A 82 -16.20 20.54 -7.91
C LYS A 82 -15.06 19.51 -7.95
N LEU A 83 -15.31 18.34 -7.38
CA LEU A 83 -14.40 17.21 -7.28
C LEU A 83 -15.02 16.03 -8.04
N SER A 84 -14.28 15.48 -9.01
CA SER A 84 -14.72 14.33 -9.80
C SER A 84 -13.59 13.31 -9.93
N PRO A 85 -13.70 12.13 -9.29
CA PRO A 85 -12.77 11.02 -9.48
C PRO A 85 -12.76 10.44 -10.90
N MET A 86 -13.76 10.81 -11.70
CA MET A 86 -13.92 10.41 -13.09
C MET A 86 -13.31 11.42 -14.07
N ASN A 87 -12.51 12.37 -13.57
CA ASN A 87 -11.76 13.27 -14.44
C ASN A 87 -10.69 12.50 -15.23
N ASN A 88 -10.66 12.68 -16.56
CA ASN A 88 -9.68 12.05 -17.43
C ASN A 88 -8.31 12.75 -17.40
N SER A 89 -8.22 13.96 -16.84
CA SER A 89 -6.97 14.68 -16.68
C SER A 89 -6.06 13.96 -15.67
N LYS A 90 -4.88 13.54 -16.13
CA LYS A 90 -3.85 12.88 -15.32
C LYS A 90 -2.60 13.74 -15.08
N GLY A 91 -2.66 15.04 -15.32
CA GLY A 91 -1.52 15.94 -15.14
C GLY A 91 -0.70 16.22 -16.40
N LYS A 92 -1.12 15.73 -17.59
CA LYS A 92 -0.40 15.97 -18.86
C LYS A 92 -0.29 17.45 -19.23
N ASN A 93 -1.27 18.27 -18.83
CA ASN A 93 -1.29 19.72 -19.04
C ASN A 93 -1.28 20.40 -17.67
N GLU A 94 -0.11 20.71 -17.13
CA GLU A 94 0.05 21.18 -15.74
C GLU A 94 -0.84 22.40 -15.41
N ALA A 95 -0.89 23.41 -16.29
CA ALA A 95 -1.72 24.60 -16.07
C ALA A 95 -3.22 24.26 -15.96
N HIS A 96 -3.71 23.39 -16.83
CA HIS A 96 -5.12 22.96 -16.85
C HIS A 96 -5.43 21.99 -15.69
N SER A 97 -4.52 21.06 -15.41
CA SER A 97 -4.63 20.09 -14.32
C SER A 97 -4.56 20.75 -12.95
N LYS A 98 -3.76 21.81 -12.77
CA LYS A 98 -3.72 22.58 -11.53
C LYS A 98 -5.04 23.32 -11.25
N LYS A 99 -5.70 23.84 -12.30
CA LYS A 99 -6.98 24.58 -12.18
C LYS A 99 -8.20 23.67 -12.00
N LEU A 100 -8.29 22.58 -12.76
CA LEU A 100 -9.45 21.66 -12.74
C LEU A 100 -9.27 20.49 -11.78
N GLY A 101 -8.06 20.24 -11.32
CA GLY A 101 -7.69 19.03 -10.60
C GLY A 101 -7.45 17.84 -11.55
N GLN A 102 -6.83 16.80 -11.02
CA GLN A 102 -6.63 15.51 -11.65
C GLN A 102 -7.10 14.40 -10.71
N PHE A 103 -7.29 13.16 -11.16
CA PHE A 103 -7.50 12.06 -10.22
C PHE A 103 -6.96 10.76 -10.78
N ASN A 104 -5.94 10.19 -10.14
CA ASN A 104 -5.40 8.91 -10.57
C ASN A 104 -6.04 7.76 -9.77
N ARG A 105 -6.97 7.04 -10.40
CA ARG A 105 -7.69 5.92 -9.78
C ARG A 105 -6.79 4.72 -9.44
N VAL A 106 -5.67 4.53 -10.16
CA VAL A 106 -4.71 3.45 -9.89
C VAL A 106 -3.94 3.79 -8.62
N ALA A 107 -3.34 5.00 -8.57
CA ALA A 107 -2.63 5.49 -7.40
C ALA A 107 -3.51 5.51 -6.14
N PHE A 108 -4.80 5.87 -6.27
CA PHE A 108 -5.74 5.83 -5.14
C PHE A 108 -5.94 4.41 -4.57
N LYS A 109 -6.03 3.40 -5.44
CA LYS A 109 -6.19 2.02 -4.98
C LYS A 109 -4.92 1.53 -4.27
N GLN A 110 -3.75 1.84 -4.82
CA GLN A 110 -2.45 1.52 -4.23
C GLN A 110 -2.21 2.24 -2.90
N SER A 111 -2.67 3.49 -2.74
CA SER A 111 -2.55 4.20 -1.47
C SER A 111 -3.43 3.56 -0.39
N GLY A 112 -4.64 3.12 -0.74
CA GLY A 112 -5.51 2.34 0.15
C GLY A 112 -4.84 1.07 0.66
N GLU A 113 -4.22 0.31 -0.23
CA GLU A 113 -3.40 -0.87 0.12
C GLU A 113 -2.29 -0.51 1.13
N THR A 114 -1.46 0.48 0.81
CA THR A 114 -0.33 0.87 1.67
C THR A 114 -0.78 1.37 3.04
N ILE A 115 -1.92 2.09 3.09
CA ILE A 115 -2.51 2.52 4.35
C ILE A 115 -3.01 1.32 5.14
N PHE A 116 -3.63 0.34 4.49
CA PHE A 116 -4.14 -0.87 5.14
C PHE A 116 -2.99 -1.61 5.83
N ASP A 117 -1.92 -1.89 5.09
CA ASP A 117 -0.77 -2.62 5.59
C ASP A 117 -0.15 -1.91 6.80
N ARG A 118 -0.03 -0.57 6.74
CA ARG A 118 0.48 0.24 7.86
C ARG A 118 -0.47 0.28 9.07
N VAL A 119 -1.78 0.36 8.85
CA VAL A 119 -2.76 0.50 9.94
C VAL A 119 -2.97 -0.82 10.68
N PHE A 120 -2.93 -1.93 9.95
CA PHE A 120 -3.21 -3.25 10.49
C PHE A 120 -1.95 -4.11 10.71
N GLY A 121 -0.79 -3.65 10.25
CA GLY A 121 0.46 -4.42 10.32
C GLY A 121 0.40 -5.67 9.44
N PHE A 122 -0.32 -5.59 8.31
CA PHE A 122 -0.50 -6.73 7.41
C PHE A 122 0.75 -6.90 6.54
N ASP A 123 1.42 -8.05 6.68
CA ASP A 123 2.54 -8.43 5.83
C ASP A 123 2.02 -9.00 4.51
N ARG A 124 1.90 -8.13 3.51
CA ARG A 124 1.27 -8.44 2.23
C ARG A 124 2.27 -9.11 1.29
N GLY A 125 2.00 -10.36 0.93
CA GLY A 125 2.71 -11.06 -0.15
C GLY A 125 2.46 -10.45 -1.52
N LEU A 126 3.39 -10.67 -2.47
CA LEU A 126 3.30 -10.14 -3.84
C LEU A 126 1.96 -10.46 -4.52
N LYS A 127 1.47 -11.70 -4.39
CA LYS A 127 0.21 -12.17 -4.99
C LYS A 127 -1.04 -11.45 -4.45
N ASP A 128 -0.95 -10.87 -3.26
CA ASP A 128 -2.02 -10.11 -2.63
C ASP A 128 -1.94 -8.61 -2.94
N THR A 129 -0.96 -8.18 -3.74
CA THR A 129 -0.83 -6.77 -4.13
C THR A 129 -1.78 -6.40 -5.27
N PHE A 130 -2.28 -5.17 -5.22
CA PHE A 130 -3.05 -4.57 -6.29
C PHE A 130 -2.23 -4.46 -7.57
N SER A 131 -0.93 -4.14 -7.49
CA SER A 131 -0.04 -4.07 -8.66
C SER A 131 -0.02 -5.40 -9.41
N HIS A 132 0.14 -6.51 -8.68
CA HIS A 132 0.09 -7.85 -9.26
C HIS A 132 -1.25 -8.14 -9.94
N ALA A 133 -2.36 -8.00 -9.20
CA ALA A 133 -3.68 -8.28 -9.76
C ALA A 133 -4.02 -7.38 -10.97
N ASN A 134 -3.55 -6.12 -10.96
CA ASN A 134 -3.78 -5.18 -12.03
C ASN A 134 -2.95 -5.51 -13.28
N VAL A 135 -1.68 -5.91 -13.13
CA VAL A 135 -0.83 -6.33 -14.26
C VAL A 135 -1.33 -7.62 -14.87
N GLN A 136 -1.70 -8.61 -14.06
CA GLN A 136 -2.25 -9.86 -14.60
C GLN A 136 -3.52 -9.61 -15.43
N LYS A 137 -4.41 -8.74 -14.94
CA LYS A 137 -5.66 -8.42 -15.65
C LYS A 137 -5.48 -7.49 -16.87
N ASN A 138 -4.70 -6.41 -16.74
CA ASN A 138 -4.68 -5.30 -17.69
C ASN A 138 -3.28 -4.95 -18.24
N GLY A 139 -2.22 -5.60 -17.75
CA GLY A 139 -0.84 -5.30 -18.13
C GLY A 139 -0.45 -5.83 -19.52
N SER A 140 0.65 -5.31 -20.04
CA SER A 140 1.27 -5.80 -21.27
C SER A 140 1.92 -7.18 -21.06
N ILE A 141 2.31 -7.84 -22.16
CA ILE A 141 3.05 -9.12 -22.10
C ILE A 141 4.35 -8.95 -21.31
N ALA A 142 5.12 -7.90 -21.61
CA ALA A 142 6.37 -7.61 -20.91
C ALA A 142 6.17 -7.37 -19.40
N GLN A 143 5.11 -6.66 -19.02
CA GLN A 143 4.78 -6.44 -17.60
C GLN A 143 4.42 -7.74 -16.89
N ARG A 144 3.71 -8.66 -17.55
CA ARG A 144 3.39 -9.97 -16.99
C ARG A 144 4.65 -10.82 -16.80
N GLU A 145 5.52 -10.87 -17.80
CA GLU A 145 6.80 -11.58 -17.69
C GLU A 145 7.67 -11.05 -16.54
N GLN A 146 7.72 -9.73 -16.35
CA GLN A 146 8.42 -9.11 -15.21
C GLN A 146 7.79 -9.51 -13.88
N MET A 147 6.46 -9.52 -13.78
CA MET A 147 5.75 -9.96 -12.57
C MET A 147 5.97 -11.45 -12.27
N ASP A 148 6.01 -12.30 -13.30
CA ASP A 148 6.25 -13.74 -13.14
C ASP A 148 7.66 -14.00 -12.59
N ILE A 149 8.65 -13.21 -12.99
CA ILE A 149 10.01 -13.28 -12.43
C ILE A 149 10.04 -12.84 -10.97
N LEU A 150 9.31 -11.76 -10.62
CA LEU A 150 9.16 -11.35 -9.23
C LEU A 150 8.50 -12.44 -8.38
N GLU A 151 7.51 -13.15 -8.94
CA GLU A 151 6.89 -14.30 -8.27
C GLU A 151 7.87 -15.44 -8.03
N LEU A 152 8.71 -15.78 -9.01
CA LEU A 152 9.74 -16.82 -8.87
C LEU A 152 10.79 -16.45 -7.81
N SER A 153 11.08 -15.16 -7.67
CA SER A 153 12.00 -14.64 -6.65
C SER A 153 11.36 -14.52 -5.25
N ASN A 154 10.04 -14.67 -5.13
CA ASN A 154 9.32 -14.44 -3.89
C ASN A 154 9.47 -15.64 -2.94
N ASN A 155 10.42 -15.54 -2.01
CA ASN A 155 10.63 -16.54 -0.96
C ASN A 155 9.96 -16.08 0.35
N PRO A 156 9.16 -16.94 1.03
CA PRO A 156 8.43 -16.59 2.26
C PRO A 156 9.30 -16.10 3.45
N HIS A 157 10.63 -16.21 3.37
CA HIS A 157 11.55 -15.79 4.43
C HIS A 157 12.16 -14.39 4.24
N HIS A 158 11.76 -13.62 3.22
CA HIS A 158 12.45 -12.38 2.83
C HIS A 158 11.61 -11.12 2.79
N SER A 159 12.30 -9.99 2.63
CA SER A 159 11.71 -8.65 2.66
C SER A 159 10.74 -8.45 1.48
N THR A 160 9.48 -8.82 1.72
CA THR A 160 8.33 -8.61 0.84
C THR A 160 8.20 -7.15 0.40
N ALA A 161 8.70 -6.22 1.20
CA ALA A 161 8.69 -4.79 0.92
C ALA A 161 9.44 -4.42 -0.36
N ARG A 162 10.64 -4.98 -0.60
CA ARG A 162 11.42 -4.67 -1.83
C ARG A 162 10.74 -5.21 -3.08
N ILE A 163 10.24 -6.44 -3.01
CA ILE A 163 9.51 -7.09 -4.11
C ILE A 163 8.23 -6.30 -4.43
N ASN A 164 7.48 -5.88 -3.40
CA ASN A 164 6.27 -5.08 -3.59
C ASN A 164 6.56 -3.68 -4.18
N LEU A 165 7.72 -3.09 -3.89
CA LEU A 165 8.15 -1.84 -4.54
C LEU A 165 8.44 -2.07 -6.03
N LEU A 166 9.24 -3.08 -6.38
CA LEU A 166 9.51 -3.44 -7.77
C LEU A 166 8.22 -3.78 -8.54
N ALA A 167 7.28 -4.49 -7.91
CA ALA A 167 5.99 -4.79 -8.51
C ALA A 167 5.16 -3.53 -8.82
N ARG A 168 5.28 -2.47 -8.00
CA ARG A 168 4.66 -1.17 -8.29
C ARG A 168 5.35 -0.49 -9.48
N ASP A 169 6.68 -0.51 -9.52
CA ASP A 169 7.44 0.08 -10.62
C ASP A 169 7.13 -0.62 -11.96
N VAL A 170 6.99 -1.94 -11.96
CA VAL A 170 6.52 -2.73 -13.12
C VAL A 170 5.11 -2.31 -13.52
N ALA A 171 4.17 -2.22 -12.56
CA ALA A 171 2.79 -1.84 -12.83
C ALA A 171 2.65 -0.41 -13.37
N ASP A 172 3.52 0.50 -12.93
CA ASP A 172 3.59 1.89 -13.41
C ASP A 172 4.34 2.01 -14.75
N GLY A 173 4.96 0.91 -15.22
CA GLY A 173 5.60 0.83 -16.53
C GLY A 173 6.99 1.44 -16.59
N LEU A 174 7.72 1.47 -15.47
CA LEU A 174 9.07 2.02 -15.40
C LEU A 174 10.09 1.17 -16.19
N PHE A 175 9.78 -0.10 -16.43
CA PHE A 175 10.66 -1.05 -17.11
C PHE A 175 10.06 -1.50 -18.43
N HIS A 176 10.85 -1.46 -19.50
CA HIS A 176 10.41 -1.92 -20.82
C HIS A 176 10.59 -3.43 -21.02
N SER A 177 11.54 -4.03 -20.28
CA SER A 177 11.87 -5.45 -20.36
C SER A 177 12.34 -6.01 -19.01
N VAL A 178 12.41 -7.33 -18.90
CA VAL A 178 13.03 -8.02 -17.76
C VAL A 178 14.48 -7.59 -17.57
N ALA A 179 15.23 -7.44 -18.66
CA ALA A 179 16.63 -7.04 -18.60
C ALA A 179 16.80 -5.65 -17.97
N ASP A 180 15.87 -4.72 -18.25
CA ASP A 180 15.91 -3.37 -17.66
C ASP A 180 15.58 -3.40 -16.18
N MET A 181 14.61 -4.22 -15.76
CA MET A 181 14.27 -4.43 -14.36
C MET A 181 15.47 -4.99 -13.56
N VAL A 182 16.15 -5.98 -14.13
CA VAL A 182 17.31 -6.64 -13.51
C VAL A 182 18.53 -5.71 -13.45
N LYS A 183 18.74 -4.86 -14.46
CA LYS A 183 19.81 -3.85 -14.45
C LYS A 183 19.70 -2.86 -13.30
N VAL A 184 18.49 -2.51 -12.85
CA VAL A 184 18.31 -1.58 -11.72
C VAL A 184 18.85 -2.15 -10.41
N THR A 185 18.95 -3.47 -10.31
CA THR A 185 19.61 -4.13 -9.16
C THR A 185 21.11 -4.31 -9.32
N GLY A 186 21.67 -3.99 -10.50
CA GLY A 186 23.09 -4.14 -10.80
C GLY A 186 23.58 -5.58 -10.95
N GLN A 187 22.68 -6.55 -11.16
CA GLN A 187 22.98 -7.98 -11.12
C GLN A 187 22.63 -8.71 -12.41
N SER A 188 23.15 -9.92 -12.59
CA SER A 188 22.65 -10.86 -13.61
C SER A 188 21.27 -11.40 -13.20
N ILE A 189 20.50 -12.05 -14.07
CA ILE A 189 19.19 -12.62 -13.68
C ILE A 189 19.35 -13.61 -12.51
N GLY A 190 20.39 -14.45 -12.55
CA GLY A 190 20.73 -15.35 -11.44
C GLY A 190 21.12 -14.59 -10.17
N GLY A 191 21.96 -13.55 -10.28
CA GLY A 191 22.35 -12.71 -9.15
C GLY A 191 21.20 -11.86 -8.60
N PHE A 192 20.23 -11.47 -9.43
CA PHE A 192 19.02 -10.77 -9.02
C PHE A 192 18.12 -11.69 -8.22
N ILE A 193 17.89 -12.91 -8.72
CA ILE A 193 17.13 -13.92 -7.99
C ILE A 193 17.86 -14.23 -6.68
N GLU A 194 19.17 -14.44 -6.71
CA GLU A 194 19.99 -14.70 -5.52
C GLU A 194 19.95 -13.53 -4.52
N ALA A 195 20.03 -12.28 -4.95
CA ALA A 195 19.95 -11.13 -4.05
C ALA A 195 18.54 -10.83 -3.53
N MET A 196 17.50 -11.23 -4.28
CA MET A 196 16.14 -11.28 -3.77
C MET A 196 15.93 -12.46 -2.81
N LEU A 197 16.86 -13.42 -2.79
CA LEU A 197 16.97 -14.57 -1.87
C LEU A 197 18.09 -14.40 -0.81
N GLU A 198 18.75 -13.23 -0.75
CA GLU A 198 19.71 -12.90 0.30
C GLU A 198 19.00 -12.28 1.50
N PRO A 199 19.15 -12.84 2.72
CA PRO A 199 18.50 -12.28 3.88
C PRO A 199 19.02 -10.87 4.07
N VAL A 200 18.10 -9.91 4.11
CA VAL A 200 18.44 -8.54 4.50
C VAL A 200 19.02 -8.65 5.90
N GLN A 201 20.35 -8.61 6.00
CA GLN A 201 21.01 -8.39 7.27
C GLN A 201 20.43 -7.09 7.78
N SER A 202 19.64 -7.19 8.85
CA SER A 202 19.18 -6.03 9.58
C SER A 202 20.42 -5.19 9.85
N ILE A 203 20.46 -3.96 9.34
CA ILE A 203 21.38 -2.94 9.83
C ILE A 203 20.85 -2.53 11.21
N GLU A 204 20.80 -3.48 12.13
CA GLU A 204 20.93 -3.19 13.54
C GLU A 204 22.41 -3.41 13.84
N PRO A 205 23.11 -2.43 14.44
CA PRO A 205 24.47 -2.70 14.89
C PRO A 205 24.41 -3.92 15.81
N ASP A 206 25.16 -4.96 15.48
CA ASP A 206 25.33 -6.14 16.31
C ASP A 206 26.01 -5.72 17.61
N VAL A 207 25.19 -5.27 18.57
CA VAL A 207 25.64 -5.01 19.91
C VAL A 207 25.46 -6.30 20.68
N ASN A 208 26.51 -7.12 20.65
CA ASN A 208 26.64 -8.30 21.48
C ASN A 208 26.25 -7.93 22.94
N PRO A 209 25.17 -8.51 23.49
CA PRO A 209 24.65 -8.14 24.81
C PRO A 209 25.69 -8.30 25.94
N VAL A 210 26.63 -9.22 25.74
CA VAL A 210 27.74 -9.49 26.66
C VAL A 210 28.75 -8.34 26.66
N GLU A 211 29.00 -7.73 25.49
CA GLU A 211 29.95 -6.64 25.34
C GLU A 211 29.40 -5.31 25.91
N LEU A 212 28.11 -5.03 25.70
CA LEU A 212 27.39 -3.92 26.36
C LEU A 212 27.38 -4.06 27.89
N ALA A 213 27.15 -5.28 28.40
CA ALA A 213 27.18 -5.57 29.83
C ALA A 213 28.60 -5.41 30.41
N ALA A 214 29.64 -5.85 29.69
CA ALA A 214 31.03 -5.66 30.07
C ALA A 214 31.43 -4.18 30.09
N ARG A 215 30.99 -3.40 29.10
CA ARG A 215 31.25 -1.95 29.01
C ARG A 215 30.54 -1.17 30.11
N LYS A 216 29.30 -1.52 30.46
CA LYS A 216 28.58 -0.98 31.64
C LYS A 216 29.28 -1.33 32.95
N ARG A 217 29.78 -2.57 33.11
CA ARG A 217 30.54 -2.98 34.31
C ARG A 217 31.87 -2.22 34.44
N ARG A 218 32.61 -2.01 33.34
CA ARG A 218 33.83 -1.18 33.32
C ARG A 218 33.54 0.27 33.71
N LYS A 219 32.51 0.90 33.11
CA LYS A 219 32.11 2.28 33.46
C LYS A 219 31.73 2.45 34.93
N ARG A 220 31.01 1.48 35.52
CA ARG A 220 30.66 1.50 36.95
C ARG A 220 31.88 1.35 37.86
N LYS A 221 32.87 0.51 37.50
CA LYS A 221 34.15 0.40 38.24
C LYS A 221 34.97 1.68 38.17
N THR A 222 35.00 2.37 37.02
CA THR A 222 35.73 3.64 36.88
C THR A 222 35.08 4.77 37.68
N GLN A 223 33.74 4.79 37.80
CA GLN A 223 33.03 5.77 38.61
C GLN A 223 33.14 5.50 40.13
N GLN A 224 33.26 4.24 40.57
CA GLN A 224 33.49 3.92 41.98
C GLN A 224 34.90 4.27 42.46
N ASN A 225 35.91 4.23 41.59
CA ASN A 225 37.31 4.58 41.94
C ASN A 225 37.60 6.09 41.91
N GLN A 226 36.67 6.94 41.46
CA GLN A 226 36.83 8.40 41.48
C GLN A 226 36.08 9.10 42.63
N GLY A 227 35.48 8.33 43.56
CA GLY A 227 34.66 8.84 44.65
C GLY A 227 35.26 8.76 46.07
N LEU A 228 36.57 8.54 46.21
CA LEU A 228 37.26 8.57 47.51
C LEU A 228 38.64 9.24 47.35
N GLY A 229 38.63 10.56 47.24
CA GLY A 229 39.79 11.42 47.38
C GLY A 229 39.33 12.70 48.09
N ARG A 230 39.93 12.95 49.25
CA ARG A 230 39.64 14.01 50.23
C ARG A 230 39.49 15.40 49.62
#